data_AF-A0A150KVL7-F1
#
_entry.id   AF-A0A150KVL7-F1
#
_cell.length_a   1.000
_cell.length_b   1.000
_cell.length_c   1.000
_cell.angle_alpha   90.00
_cell.angle_beta   90.00
_cell.angle_gamma   90.00
#
_symmetry.space_group_name_H-M   'P 1'
#
loop_
_entity.id
_entity.type
_entity.pdbx_description
1 polymer ?
#
loop_
_entity_poly.entity_id
_entity_poly.type
_entity_poly.pdbx_seq_one_letter_code
_entity_poly.pdbx_strand_id
1 'polypeptide(L)' 'METEIANEIAKGANVEKTLAKYFGLSVTKNEVQIIKKALNDRAKINQMIEVLCRKNWRMNARVKSY' A
#
# COMPACT_ATOMS: atom_id res chain seq x y z
N MET A 1 -1.59 -9.91 -11.96
CA MET A 1 -0.92 -10.37 -10.73
C MET A 1 -1.60 -9.62 -9.58
N GLU A 2 -2.42 -10.28 -8.78
CA GLU A 2 -3.10 -9.63 -7.65
C GLU A 2 -2.15 -9.55 -6.46
N THR A 3 -2.04 -8.38 -5.84
CA THR A 3 -1.21 -8.26 -4.63
C THR A 3 -1.96 -8.82 -3.42
N GLU A 4 -1.28 -9.64 -2.61
CA GLU A 4 -1.84 -10.18 -1.35
C GLU A 4 -2.40 -9.07 -0.45
N ILE A 5 -1.76 -7.89 -0.48
CA ILE A 5 -2.18 -6.68 0.23
C ILE A 5 -3.58 -6.21 -0.22
N ALA A 6 -3.83 -6.14 -1.53
CA ALA A 6 -5.13 -5.76 -2.07
C ALA A 6 -6.21 -6.80 -1.71
N ASN A 7 -5.86 -8.08 -1.70
CA ASN A 7 -6.78 -9.17 -1.39
C ASN A 7 -7.16 -9.18 0.10
N GLU A 8 -6.20 -8.96 1.01
CA GLU A 8 -6.49 -8.78 2.44
C GLU A 8 -7.41 -7.57 2.68
N ILE A 9 -7.11 -6.43 2.05
CA ILE A 9 -7.92 -5.22 2.16
C ILE A 9 -9.34 -5.44 1.61
N ALA A 10 -9.46 -6.10 0.47
CA ALA A 10 -10.76 -6.43 -0.15
C ALA A 10 -11.57 -7.44 0.68
N LYS A 11 -10.92 -8.27 1.51
CA LYS A 11 -11.57 -9.17 2.47
C LYS A 11 -12.03 -8.46 3.75
N GLY A 12 -11.83 -7.15 3.86
CA GLY A 12 -12.20 -6.36 5.02
C GLY A 12 -11.11 -6.26 6.09
N ALA A 13 -9.87 -6.64 5.77
CA ALA A 13 -8.75 -6.37 6.67
C ALA A 13 -8.56 -4.86 6.86
N ASN A 14 -8.12 -4.46 8.06
CA ASN A 14 -7.91 -3.06 8.36
C ASN A 14 -6.73 -2.52 7.54
N VAL A 15 -7.04 -1.67 6.56
CA VAL A 15 -6.10 -1.04 5.61
C VAL A 15 -4.86 -0.49 6.31
N GLU A 16 -5.00 0.13 7.49
CA GLU A 16 -3.88 0.69 8.26
C GLU A 16 -2.93 -0.40 8.74
N LYS A 17 -3.48 -1.48 9.33
CA LYS A 17 -2.67 -2.61 9.82
C LYS A 17 -2.00 -3.35 8.67
N THR A 18 -2.73 -3.61 7.59
CA THR A 18 -2.19 -4.34 6.43
C THR A 18 -1.09 -3.51 5.78
N LEU A 19 -1.32 -2.23 5.50
CA LEU A 19 -0.28 -1.37 4.91
C LEU A 19 0.93 -1.22 5.85
N ALA A 20 0.73 -1.03 7.15
CA ALA A 20 1.84 -0.97 8.11
C ALA A 20 2.64 -2.29 8.17
N LYS A 21 2.00 -3.45 8.01
CA LYS A 21 2.67 -4.77 7.99
C LYS A 21 3.60 -4.92 6.78
N TYR A 22 3.18 -4.47 5.59
CA TYR A 22 3.97 -4.65 4.36
C TYR A 22 4.91 -3.47 4.05
N PHE A 23 4.53 -2.25 4.41
CA PHE A 23 5.27 -1.03 4.08
C PHE A 23 5.95 -0.37 5.29
N GLY A 24 5.64 -0.81 6.51
CA GLY A 24 6.18 -0.22 7.74
C GLY A 24 5.66 1.20 8.00
N LEU A 25 6.49 2.02 8.66
CA LEU A 25 6.20 3.43 9.01
C LEU A 25 6.14 4.38 7.81
N SER A 26 6.45 3.91 6.60
CA SER A 26 6.53 4.75 5.39
C SER A 26 5.16 5.07 4.77
N VAL A 27 4.07 4.50 5.29
CA VAL A 27 2.71 4.79 4.81
C VAL A 27 2.11 5.94 5.59
N THR A 28 1.70 6.97 4.85
CA THR A 28 1.03 8.15 5.43
C THR A 28 -0.46 7.91 5.66
N LYS A 29 -1.04 8.54 6.68
CA LYS A 29 -2.51 8.53 6.91
C LYS A 29 -3.32 8.93 5.68
N ASN A 30 -2.76 9.83 4.85
CA ASN A 30 -3.37 10.26 3.61
C ASN A 30 -3.45 9.10 2.59
N GLU A 31 -2.38 8.34 2.40
CA GLU A 31 -2.36 7.17 1.51
C GLU A 31 -3.33 6.08 1.98
N VAL A 32 -3.41 5.86 3.30
CA VAL A 32 -4.45 4.97 3.88
C VAL A 32 -5.86 5.45 3.54
N GLN A 33 -6.14 6.75 3.74
CA GLN A 33 -7.47 7.28 3.45
C GLN A 33 -7.84 7.15 1.98
N ILE A 34 -6.90 7.39 1.06
CA ILE A 34 -7.15 7.25 -0.37
C ILE A 34 -7.48 5.78 -0.71
N ILE A 35 -6.75 4.81 -0.16
CA ILE A 35 -7.02 3.38 -0.36
C ILE A 35 -8.36 2.98 0.26
N LYS A 36 -8.68 3.48 1.47
CA LYS A 36 -10.02 3.31 2.08
C LYS A 36 -11.13 3.86 1.18
N LYS A 37 -10.91 5.00 0.53
CA LYS A 37 -11.88 5.59 -0.40
C LYS A 37 -12.03 4.75 -1.68
N ALA A 38 -10.97 4.05 -2.08
CA ALA A 38 -10.94 3.17 -3.24
C ALA A 38 -11.39 1.73 -2.93
N LEU A 39 -11.89 1.42 -1.73
CA LEU A 39 -12.35 0.07 -1.34
C LEU A 39 -13.39 -0.54 -2.30
N ASN A 40 -14.19 0.31 -2.95
CA ASN A 40 -15.19 -0.11 -3.93
C ASN A 40 -14.59 -0.53 -5.29
N ASP A 41 -13.30 -0.30 -5.52
CA ASP A 41 -12.65 -0.39 -6.83
C ASP A 41 -11.31 -1.14 -6.73
N ARG A 42 -11.39 -2.47 -6.83
CA ARG A 42 -10.22 -3.37 -6.67
C ARG A 42 -9.06 -3.03 -7.61
N ALA A 43 -9.37 -2.56 -8.83
CA ALA A 43 -8.35 -2.17 -9.80
C ALA A 43 -7.55 -0.97 -9.29
N LYS A 44 -8.22 0.05 -8.75
CA LYS A 44 -7.56 1.21 -8.12
C LYS A 44 -6.73 0.84 -6.90
N ILE A 45 -7.21 -0.08 -6.05
CA ILE A 45 -6.45 -0.54 -4.88
C ILE A 45 -5.11 -1.17 -5.32
N ASN A 46 -5.16 -2.09 -6.28
CA ASN A 46 -3.94 -2.72 -6.81
C ASN A 46 -2.98 -1.68 -7.40
N GLN A 47 -3.50 -0.73 -8.20
CA GLN A 47 -2.69 0.31 -8.81
C GLN A 47 -2.03 1.21 -7.75
N MET A 48 -2.76 1.58 -6.70
CA MET A 48 -2.24 2.39 -5.59
C MET A 48 -1.18 1.67 -4.78
N ILE A 49 -1.39 0.38 -4.48
CA ILE A 49 -0.43 -0.45 -3.76
C ILE A 49 0.84 -0.64 -4.60
N GLU A 50 0.72 -0.77 -5.91
CA GLU A 50 1.87 -0.84 -6.81
C GLU A 50 2.67 0.48 -6.82
N VAL A 51 1.98 1.63 -6.86
CA VAL A 51 2.61 2.95 -6.77
C VAL A 51 3.35 3.13 -5.43
N LEU A 52 2.71 2.75 -4.32
CA LEU A 52 3.31 2.73 -3.00
C LEU A 52 4.53 1.82 -2.94
N CYS A 53 4.45 0.63 -3.54
CA CYS A 53 5.55 -0.34 -3.61
C CYS A 53 6.73 0.22 -4.38
N ARG A 54 6.51 0.82 -5.55
CA ARG A 54 7.58 1.49 -6.31
C ARG A 54 8.19 2.67 -5.55
N LYS A 55 7.37 3.45 -4.84
CA LYS A 55 7.82 4.60 -4.07
C LYS A 55 8.68 4.16 -2.88
N ASN A 56 8.23 3.14 -2.15
CA ASN A 56 8.97 2.56 -1.02
C ASN A 56 10.26 1.89 -1.48
N TRP A 57 10.22 1.17 -2.61
CA TRP A 57 11.41 0.58 -3.25
C TRP A 57 12.44 1.64 -3.64
N ARG A 58 12.02 2.74 -4.30
CA ARG A 58 12.92 3.86 -4.65
C ARG A 58 13.51 4.54 -3.42
N MET A 59 12.75 4.67 -2.33
CA MET A 59 13.26 5.18 -1.06
C MET A 59 14.29 4.23 -0.44
N ASN A 60 13.99 2.94 -0.38
CA ASN A 60 14.90 1.94 0.20
C ASN A 60 16.19 1.79 -0.63
N ALA A 61 16.09 1.88 -1.97
CA ALA A 61 17.24 1.91 -2.87
C ALA A 61 18.11 3.17 -2.68
N ARG A 62 17.52 4.32 -2.35
CA ARG A 62 18.26 5.55 -2.03
C ARG A 62 18.96 5.49 -0.67
N VAL A 63 18.37 4.83 0.32
CA VAL A 63 18.94 4.69 1.67
C VAL A 63 20.17 3.78 1.68
N LYS A 64 20.26 2.79 0.77
CA LYS A 64 21.42 1.89 0.65
C LYS A 64 22.68 2.52 0.02
N SER A 65 22.62 3.78 -0.40
CA SER A 65 23.73 4.47 -1.07
C SER A 65 24.45 5.52 -0.19
N TYR A 66 24.26 5.46 1.13
CA TYR A 66 24.96 6.30 2.12
C TYR A 66 25.79 5.43 3.06
#